data_AF-A0A1Z9MSA1-F1
#
_entry.id   AF-A0A1Z9MSA1-F1
#
_cell.length_a   1.000
_cell.length_b   1.000
_cell.length_c   1.000
_cell.angle_alpha   90.00
_cell.angle_beta   90.00
_cell.angle_gamma   90.00
#
_symmetry.space_group_name_H-M   'P 1'
#
loop_
_entity.id
_entity.type
_entity.pdbx_description
1 polymer ?
#
loop_
_entity_poly.entity_id
_entity_poly.type
_entity_poly.pdbx_seq_one_letter_code
_entity_poly.pdbx_strand_id
1 'polypeptide(L)'
;MFKKIEIWILYLAILCSILFAIFFGVLVRQELVGTVKLGPISKFAVFLTEIPMNIKKIFHVTKDPGIESAVGDDFEGKYGFVGEHKGDGIFLLLSRYDGDMKEAVVELIDLKGFKLIHRWNPDVKLINERIDTNREEYKLLNRHLHENRYKIDSPILDQDGSLVIHPNGSALVKIDSCDNIVWINDEDHFHHMGQLDNEGYLWIPSSIFPYSIDEKMVGKKYGDFMDDAITKISSEGNIIFQKSVLQIFLDNNLESLFFSNRIFNGDPIHLNDIQPVSSDSKFWKKGDLFLSLR
;
A
#
# COMPACT_ATOMS: atom_id res chain seq x y z
N MET A 1 15.84 -47.57 -34.60
CA MET A 1 17.03 -48.42 -34.36
C MET A 1 17.71 -47.94 -33.08
N PHE A 2 17.40 -48.52 -31.92
CA PHE A 2 18.03 -48.09 -30.66
C PHE A 2 19.42 -48.73 -30.58
N LYS A 3 20.49 -47.90 -30.54
CA LYS A 3 21.83 -48.39 -30.24
C LYS A 3 21.82 -49.00 -28.83
N LYS A 4 22.38 -50.20 -28.68
CA LYS A 4 22.58 -50.81 -27.36
C LYS A 4 23.56 -49.91 -26.57
N ILE A 5 23.13 -49.45 -25.40
CA ILE A 5 23.98 -48.72 -24.46
C ILE A 5 24.51 -49.76 -23.47
N GLU A 6 25.82 -49.79 -23.30
CA GLU A 6 26.47 -50.65 -22.32
C GLU A 6 26.09 -50.23 -20.89
N ILE A 7 25.81 -51.19 -20.01
CA ILE A 7 25.32 -50.92 -18.65
C ILE A 7 26.29 -50.08 -17.81
N TRP A 8 27.60 -50.18 -18.06
CA TRP A 8 28.60 -49.37 -17.37
C TRP A 8 28.47 -47.87 -17.68
N ILE A 9 27.99 -47.52 -18.88
CA ILE A 9 27.74 -46.13 -19.28
C ILE A 9 26.60 -45.57 -18.44
N LEU A 10 25.58 -46.39 -18.15
CA LEU A 10 24.48 -46.00 -17.27
C LEU A 10 24.99 -45.75 -15.84
N TYR A 11 25.80 -46.66 -15.28
CA TYR A 11 26.37 -46.48 -13.95
C TYR A 11 27.26 -45.24 -13.85
N LEU A 12 28.09 -45.00 -14.88
CA LEU A 12 28.91 -43.81 -14.94
C LEU A 12 28.06 -42.53 -15.02
N ALA A 13 27.00 -42.53 -15.81
CA ALA A 13 26.09 -41.39 -15.91
C ALA A 13 25.38 -41.09 -14.58
N ILE A 14 24.95 -42.12 -13.84
CA ILE A 14 24.36 -41.98 -12.50
C ILE A 14 25.39 -41.42 -11.51
N LEU A 15 26.63 -41.92 -11.53
CA LEU A 15 27.67 -41.40 -10.65
C LEU A 15 27.97 -39.91 -10.96
N CYS A 16 28.12 -39.57 -12.24
CA CYS A 16 28.36 -38.20 -12.67
C CYS A 16 27.19 -37.27 -12.31
N SER A 17 25.94 -37.72 -12.39
CA SER A 17 24.78 -36.91 -12.02
C SER A 17 24.71 -36.63 -10.51
N ILE A 18 25.07 -37.61 -9.68
CA ILE A 18 25.16 -37.43 -8.22
C ILE A 18 26.25 -36.41 -7.87
N LEU A 19 27.45 -36.55 -8.45
CA LEU A 19 28.55 -35.61 -8.23
C LEU A 19 28.21 -34.20 -8.71
N PHE A 20 27.57 -34.09 -9.88
CA PHE A 20 27.07 -32.83 -10.40
C PHE A 20 26.04 -32.20 -9.45
N ALA A 21 25.07 -32.97 -8.96
CA ALA A 21 24.04 -32.48 -8.04
C ALA A 21 24.64 -31.96 -6.73
N ILE A 22 25.63 -32.65 -6.16
CA ILE A 22 26.35 -32.20 -4.96
C ILE A 22 27.06 -30.88 -5.24
N PHE A 23 27.84 -30.81 -6.32
CA PHE A 23 28.57 -29.60 -6.69
C PHE A 23 27.63 -28.41 -6.95
N PHE A 24 26.54 -28.64 -7.68
CA PHE A 24 25.51 -27.63 -7.93
C PHE A 24 24.85 -27.16 -6.64
N GLY A 25 24.54 -28.07 -5.71
CA GLY A 25 24.01 -27.73 -4.40
C GLY A 25 24.98 -26.88 -3.57
N VAL A 26 26.29 -27.13 -3.65
CA VAL A 26 27.31 -26.29 -3.01
C VAL A 26 27.32 -24.88 -3.60
N LEU A 27 27.25 -24.73 -4.93
CA LEU A 27 27.18 -23.42 -5.58
C LEU A 27 25.99 -22.59 -5.08
N VAL A 28 24.80 -23.20 -5.07
CA VAL A 28 23.56 -22.56 -4.60
C VAL A 28 23.66 -22.18 -3.12
N ARG A 29 24.09 -23.11 -2.25
CA ARG A 29 24.22 -22.86 -0.82
C ARG A 29 25.22 -21.74 -0.53
N GLN A 30 26.35 -21.71 -1.22
CA GLN A 30 27.37 -20.70 -1.01
C GLN A 30 26.90 -19.30 -1.44
N GLU A 31 26.16 -19.20 -2.54
CA GLU A 31 25.56 -17.93 -2.97
C GLU A 31 24.47 -17.42 -2.01
N LEU A 32 23.63 -18.31 -1.47
CA LEU A 32 22.52 -17.91 -0.60
C LEU A 32 22.95 -17.62 0.84
N VAL A 33 23.73 -18.51 1.45
CA VAL A 33 24.04 -18.46 2.91
C VAL A 33 25.53 -18.61 3.22
N GLY A 34 26.36 -18.85 2.21
CA GLY A 34 27.79 -19.05 2.39
C GLY A 34 28.58 -17.77 2.60
N THR A 35 29.74 -17.94 3.22
CA THR A 35 30.74 -16.89 3.44
C THR A 35 31.61 -16.64 2.20
N VAL A 36 31.67 -17.59 1.26
CA VAL A 36 32.48 -17.49 0.03
C VAL A 36 31.55 -17.43 -1.17
N LYS A 37 31.55 -16.32 -1.91
CA LYS A 37 30.80 -16.19 -3.17
C LYS A 37 31.68 -16.62 -4.33
N LEU A 38 31.20 -17.54 -5.16
CA LEU A 38 31.96 -18.11 -6.30
C LEU A 38 31.68 -17.35 -7.61
N GLY A 39 31.27 -16.09 -7.48
CA GLY A 39 31.11 -15.16 -8.59
C GLY A 39 29.97 -15.53 -9.55
N PRO A 40 30.15 -15.34 -10.87
CA PRO A 40 29.08 -15.55 -11.85
C PRO A 40 28.50 -16.97 -11.87
N ILE A 41 29.30 -17.99 -11.58
CA ILE A 41 28.89 -19.40 -11.65
C ILE A 41 27.86 -19.73 -10.56
N SER A 42 28.08 -19.25 -9.32
CA SER A 42 27.14 -19.47 -8.22
C SER A 42 25.86 -18.65 -8.38
N LYS A 43 25.95 -17.42 -8.92
CA LYS A 43 24.76 -16.63 -9.31
C LYS A 43 23.93 -17.31 -10.39
N PHE A 44 24.58 -17.86 -11.41
CA PHE A 44 23.87 -18.60 -12.46
C PHE A 44 23.20 -19.86 -11.92
N ALA A 45 23.85 -20.58 -10.99
CA ALA A 45 23.25 -21.73 -10.32
C ALA A 45 21.99 -21.33 -9.54
N VAL A 46 22.02 -20.23 -8.78
CA VAL A 46 20.83 -19.69 -8.09
C VAL A 46 19.73 -19.33 -9.08
N PHE A 47 20.06 -18.59 -10.14
CA PHE A 47 19.09 -18.24 -11.19
C PHE A 47 18.36 -19.47 -11.75
N LEU A 48 19.09 -20.55 -12.06
CA LEU A 48 18.48 -21.80 -12.54
C LEU A 48 17.55 -22.43 -11.49
N THR A 49 17.91 -22.41 -10.21
CA THR A 49 17.04 -22.92 -9.13
C THR A 49 15.78 -22.08 -8.92
N GLU A 50 15.81 -20.81 -9.29
CA GLU A 50 14.65 -19.92 -9.17
C GLU A 50 13.66 -20.08 -10.32
N ILE A 51 14.06 -20.63 -11.48
CA ILE A 51 13.18 -20.79 -12.66
C ILE A 51 11.88 -21.53 -12.29
N PRO A 52 11.88 -22.71 -11.65
CA PRO A 52 10.63 -23.40 -11.28
C PRO A 52 9.76 -22.56 -10.35
N MET A 53 10.36 -21.83 -9.41
CA MET A 53 9.63 -20.97 -8.48
C MET A 53 9.05 -19.74 -9.19
N ASN A 54 9.78 -19.15 -10.13
CA ASN A 54 9.32 -18.02 -10.93
C ASN A 54 8.21 -18.44 -11.90
N ILE A 55 8.31 -19.63 -12.52
CA ILE A 55 7.23 -20.22 -13.31
C ILE A 55 6.00 -20.47 -12.43
N LYS A 56 6.18 -21.09 -11.26
CA LYS A 56 5.11 -21.29 -10.28
C LYS A 56 4.46 -19.96 -9.90
N LYS A 57 5.25 -18.92 -9.62
CA LYS A 57 4.77 -17.56 -9.34
C LYS A 57 3.99 -17.00 -10.52
N ILE A 58 4.43 -17.16 -11.77
CA ILE A 58 3.67 -16.70 -12.95
C ILE A 58 2.31 -17.38 -12.99
N PHE A 59 2.24 -18.71 -12.82
CA PHE A 59 0.96 -19.43 -12.80
C PHE A 59 0.06 -19.08 -11.61
N HIS A 60 0.63 -18.69 -10.47
CA HIS A 60 -0.14 -18.16 -9.33
C HIS A 60 -0.56 -16.70 -9.54
N VAL A 61 0.27 -15.85 -10.16
CA VAL A 61 -0.01 -14.42 -10.43
C VAL A 61 -1.01 -14.25 -11.57
N THR A 62 -1.07 -15.19 -12.52
CA THR A 62 -2.13 -15.22 -13.54
C THR A 62 -3.50 -15.59 -12.98
N LYS A 63 -3.54 -16.17 -11.77
CA LYS A 63 -4.75 -16.15 -10.96
C LYS A 63 -4.71 -14.81 -10.24
N ASP A 64 -5.63 -13.92 -10.57
CA ASP A 64 -5.81 -12.68 -9.83
C ASP A 64 -5.72 -13.00 -8.32
N PRO A 65 -4.89 -12.31 -7.51
CA PRO A 65 -4.84 -12.53 -6.07
C PRO A 65 -6.21 -12.37 -5.39
N GLY A 66 -7.17 -11.70 -6.04
CA GLY A 66 -8.58 -11.68 -5.66
C GLY A 66 -9.32 -13.02 -5.87
N ILE A 67 -8.84 -13.94 -6.71
CA ILE A 67 -9.43 -15.28 -6.93
C ILE A 67 -9.13 -16.24 -5.79
N GLU A 68 -7.97 -16.15 -5.12
CA GLU A 68 -7.74 -16.93 -3.89
C GLU A 68 -8.52 -16.35 -2.70
N SER A 69 -8.85 -15.05 -2.76
CA SER A 69 -9.77 -14.37 -1.84
C SER A 69 -11.24 -14.41 -2.29
N ALA A 70 -11.53 -15.04 -3.43
CA ALA A 70 -12.88 -15.43 -3.79
C ALA A 70 -13.23 -16.59 -2.87
N VAL A 71 -13.55 -16.23 -1.62
CA VAL A 71 -14.38 -17.04 -0.75
C VAL A 71 -15.48 -17.60 -1.65
N GLY A 72 -15.77 -18.90 -1.56
CA GLY A 72 -16.90 -19.48 -2.27
C GLY A 72 -18.12 -18.58 -2.10
N ASP A 73 -19.06 -18.61 -3.04
CA ASP A 73 -20.24 -17.73 -3.06
C ASP A 73 -21.12 -17.95 -1.80
N ASP A 74 -20.66 -17.49 -0.65
CA ASP A 74 -21.28 -17.56 0.67
C ASP A 74 -22.53 -16.66 0.72
N PHE A 75 -22.76 -15.93 -0.39
CA PHE A 75 -23.87 -15.05 -0.65
C PHE A 75 -24.81 -15.60 -1.74
N GLU A 76 -24.84 -16.92 -1.98
CA GLU A 76 -25.73 -17.53 -2.98
C GLU A 76 -27.18 -16.99 -2.86
N GLY A 77 -27.65 -16.33 -3.93
CA GLY A 77 -28.98 -15.71 -4.00
C GLY A 77 -29.13 -14.34 -3.30
N LYS A 78 -28.07 -13.77 -2.73
CA LYS A 78 -28.04 -12.41 -2.16
C LYS A 78 -27.25 -11.48 -3.08
N TYR A 79 -27.92 -10.45 -3.57
CA TYR A 79 -27.34 -9.42 -4.41
C TYR A 79 -27.58 -8.04 -3.78
N GLY A 80 -26.58 -7.16 -3.86
CA GLY A 80 -26.66 -5.80 -3.33
C GLY A 80 -26.66 -5.73 -1.79
N PHE A 81 -27.10 -4.59 -1.25
CA PHE A 81 -27.20 -4.38 0.19
C PHE A 81 -28.41 -5.11 0.76
N VAL A 82 -28.15 -6.12 1.58
CA VAL A 82 -29.15 -6.85 2.34
C VAL A 82 -28.77 -6.78 3.81
N GLY A 83 -29.70 -6.41 4.67
CA GLY A 83 -29.45 -6.31 6.10
C GLY A 83 -30.67 -5.83 6.87
N GLU A 84 -30.49 -5.62 8.17
CA GLU A 84 -31.50 -4.97 8.98
C GLU A 84 -31.55 -3.48 8.68
N HIS A 85 -32.74 -2.99 8.34
CA HIS A 85 -33.01 -1.57 8.21
C HIS A 85 -32.66 -0.83 9.50
N LYS A 86 -31.92 0.27 9.38
CA LYS A 86 -31.55 1.13 10.51
C LYS A 86 -32.53 2.29 10.65
N GLY A 87 -32.46 2.99 11.78
CA GLY A 87 -33.28 4.17 12.05
C GLY A 87 -32.98 5.32 11.09
N ASP A 88 -33.83 6.34 11.13
CA ASP A 88 -33.68 7.55 10.30
C ASP A 88 -32.34 8.24 10.54
N GLY A 89 -31.74 8.77 9.46
CA GLY A 89 -30.53 9.59 9.53
C GLY A 89 -29.21 8.83 9.64
N ILE A 90 -29.20 7.51 9.41
CA ILE A 90 -27.98 6.70 9.39
C ILE A 90 -27.60 6.39 7.94
N PHE A 91 -26.40 6.83 7.55
CA PHE A 91 -25.87 6.66 6.21
C PHE A 91 -24.56 5.85 6.23
N LEU A 92 -24.29 5.18 5.12
CA LEU A 92 -23.01 4.54 4.85
C LEU A 92 -22.35 5.25 3.67
N LEU A 93 -21.11 5.69 3.86
CA LEU A 93 -20.23 6.10 2.77
C LEU A 93 -19.35 4.91 2.41
N LEU A 94 -19.67 4.24 1.31
CA LEU A 94 -19.02 3.01 0.90
C LEU A 94 -18.06 3.28 -0.24
N SER A 95 -16.76 3.13 0.01
CA SER A 95 -15.79 2.93 -1.05
C SER A 95 -15.75 1.47 -1.46
N ARG A 96 -15.86 1.20 -2.76
CA ARG A 96 -15.69 -0.15 -3.32
C ARG A 96 -15.18 -0.10 -4.75
N TYR A 97 -14.67 -1.24 -5.20
CA TYR A 97 -14.43 -1.47 -6.62
C TYR A 97 -15.70 -2.08 -7.24
N ASP A 98 -16.24 -1.45 -8.26
CA ASP A 98 -17.42 -1.93 -8.99
C ASP A 98 -16.97 -2.92 -10.08
N GLY A 99 -17.39 -4.18 -9.97
CA GLY A 99 -16.97 -5.24 -10.89
C GLY A 99 -17.58 -5.14 -12.29
N ASP A 100 -18.75 -4.50 -12.42
CA ASP A 100 -19.42 -4.32 -13.70
C ASP A 100 -18.79 -3.16 -14.47
N MET A 101 -18.53 -2.04 -13.78
CA MET A 101 -17.84 -0.87 -14.35
C MET A 101 -16.34 -1.09 -14.47
N LYS A 102 -15.75 -1.95 -13.62
CA LYS A 102 -14.31 -2.14 -13.43
C LYS A 102 -13.60 -0.85 -13.03
N GLU A 103 -14.22 -0.12 -12.11
CA GLU A 103 -13.79 1.21 -11.65
C GLU A 103 -14.00 1.33 -10.14
N ALA A 104 -13.25 2.24 -9.51
CA ALA A 104 -13.47 2.60 -8.12
C ALA A 104 -14.65 3.57 -7.99
N VAL A 105 -15.58 3.28 -7.08
CA VAL A 105 -16.72 4.16 -6.81
C VAL A 105 -16.85 4.42 -5.31
N VAL A 106 -17.40 5.58 -4.98
CA VAL A 106 -17.86 5.88 -3.62
C VAL A 106 -19.37 6.09 -3.65
N GLU A 107 -20.09 5.43 -2.77
CA GLU A 107 -21.56 5.46 -2.73
C GLU A 107 -22.05 5.94 -1.37
N LEU A 108 -22.96 6.91 -1.35
CA LEU A 108 -23.70 7.29 -0.16
C LEU A 108 -25.02 6.54 -0.13
N ILE A 109 -25.20 5.70 0.89
CA ILE A 109 -26.36 4.80 1.01
C ILE A 109 -27.12 5.13 2.29
N ASP A 110 -28.42 5.35 2.17
CA ASP A 110 -29.33 5.46 3.32
C ASP A 110 -29.63 4.06 3.87
N LEU A 111 -29.26 3.78 5.12
CA LEU A 111 -29.45 2.48 5.75
C LEU A 111 -30.88 2.22 6.25
N LYS A 112 -31.78 3.21 6.18
CA LYS A 112 -33.22 2.98 6.42
C LYS A 112 -33.83 2.14 5.31
N GLY A 113 -33.49 2.44 4.06
CA GLY A 113 -34.10 1.80 2.87
C GLY A 113 -33.09 1.09 1.97
N PHE A 114 -31.80 1.09 2.31
CA PHE A 114 -30.70 0.73 1.43
C PHE A 114 -30.73 1.48 0.09
N LYS A 115 -31.20 2.73 0.13
CA LYS A 115 -31.33 3.56 -1.06
C LYS A 115 -30.00 4.23 -1.36
N LEU A 116 -29.52 4.08 -2.60
CA LEU A 116 -28.43 4.89 -3.12
C LEU A 116 -28.88 6.36 -3.20
N ILE A 117 -28.22 7.23 -2.44
CA ILE A 117 -28.46 8.68 -2.41
C ILE A 117 -27.61 9.36 -3.47
N HIS A 118 -26.34 8.99 -3.56
CA HIS A 118 -25.39 9.56 -4.49
C HIS A 118 -24.24 8.59 -4.77
N ARG A 119 -23.62 8.71 -5.94
CA ARG A 119 -22.44 7.95 -6.33
C ARG A 119 -21.42 8.90 -6.94
N TRP A 120 -20.21 8.86 -6.41
CA TRP A 120 -19.03 9.43 -7.04
C TRP A 120 -18.31 8.34 -7.84
N ASN A 121 -17.95 8.66 -9.08
CA ASN A 121 -17.12 7.83 -9.95
C ASN A 121 -16.02 8.70 -10.58
N PRO A 122 -14.91 8.93 -9.85
CA PRO A 122 -13.86 9.83 -10.30
C PRO A 122 -13.14 9.29 -11.55
N ASP A 123 -12.82 10.18 -12.49
CA ASP A 123 -11.98 9.85 -13.63
C ASP A 123 -10.51 9.65 -13.19
N VAL A 124 -10.20 8.40 -12.82
CA VAL A 124 -8.87 7.99 -12.35
C VAL A 124 -7.78 8.27 -13.38
N LYS A 125 -8.10 8.13 -14.66
CA LYS A 125 -7.14 8.40 -15.72
C LYS A 125 -6.78 9.88 -15.74
N LEU A 126 -7.78 10.76 -15.67
CA LEU A 126 -7.56 12.21 -15.59
C LEU A 126 -6.81 12.61 -14.31
N ILE A 127 -7.08 11.95 -13.17
CA ILE A 127 -6.32 12.15 -11.93
C ILE A 127 -4.84 11.81 -12.14
N ASN A 128 -4.55 10.61 -12.65
CA ASN A 128 -3.19 10.14 -12.86
C ASN A 128 -2.42 10.98 -13.89
N GLU A 129 -3.09 11.51 -14.92
CA GLU A 129 -2.49 12.41 -15.91
C GLU A 129 -2.05 13.76 -15.31
N ARG A 130 -2.62 14.16 -14.17
CA ARG A 130 -2.30 15.43 -13.48
C ARG A 130 -1.26 15.31 -12.36
N ILE A 131 -0.86 14.09 -11.99
CA ILE A 131 0.17 13.84 -10.97
C ILE A 131 1.57 13.88 -11.61
N ASP A 132 2.54 14.52 -10.97
CA ASP A 132 3.92 14.60 -11.47
C ASP A 132 4.68 13.27 -11.33
N THR A 133 4.64 12.47 -12.38
CA THR A 133 5.36 11.19 -12.46
C THR A 133 6.89 11.31 -12.61
N ASN A 134 7.45 12.53 -12.67
CA ASN A 134 8.91 12.71 -12.62
C ASN A 134 9.47 12.52 -11.21
N ARG A 135 8.64 12.70 -10.19
CA ARG A 135 8.99 12.43 -8.80
C ARG A 135 9.23 10.94 -8.58
N GLU A 136 10.22 10.62 -7.76
CA GLU A 136 10.61 9.23 -7.50
C GLU A 136 9.45 8.40 -6.95
N GLU A 137 8.60 9.03 -6.12
CA GLU A 137 7.47 8.36 -5.47
C GLU A 137 6.40 7.90 -6.47
N TYR A 138 6.19 8.67 -7.54
CA TYR A 138 5.12 8.46 -8.52
C TYR A 138 5.57 7.80 -9.82
N LYS A 139 6.85 7.42 -9.96
CA LYS A 139 7.37 6.76 -11.19
C LYS A 139 6.59 5.53 -11.63
N LEU A 140 5.96 4.83 -10.68
CA LEU A 140 5.23 3.60 -10.91
C LEU A 140 3.70 3.79 -10.81
N LEU A 141 3.22 5.04 -10.74
CA LEU A 141 1.80 5.39 -10.58
C LEU A 141 0.92 4.67 -11.60
N ASN A 142 1.17 4.87 -12.89
CA ASN A 142 0.36 4.27 -13.97
C ASN A 142 0.41 2.73 -13.99
N ARG A 143 1.44 2.13 -13.39
CA ARG A 143 1.49 0.68 -13.20
C ARG A 143 0.62 0.30 -12.02
N HIS A 144 0.83 0.88 -10.85
CA HIS A 144 0.22 0.43 -9.59
C HIS A 144 -1.23 0.87 -9.43
N LEU A 145 -1.54 2.09 -9.85
CA LEU A 145 -2.82 2.77 -9.66
C LEU A 145 -3.51 3.05 -11.00
N HIS A 146 -3.40 2.09 -11.92
CA HIS A 146 -4.20 2.09 -13.15
C HIS A 146 -5.70 2.03 -12.83
N GLU A 147 -6.56 2.63 -13.66
CA GLU A 147 -8.02 2.74 -13.43
C GLU A 147 -8.69 1.41 -13.03
N ASN A 148 -8.34 0.32 -13.72
CA ASN A 148 -8.83 -1.04 -13.50
C ASN A 148 -8.33 -1.73 -12.21
N ARG A 149 -7.53 -1.05 -11.37
CA ARG A 149 -7.05 -1.55 -10.07
C ARG A 149 -7.00 -0.45 -9.02
N TYR A 150 -7.49 0.74 -9.36
CA TYR A 150 -7.52 1.86 -8.45
C TYR A 150 -8.48 1.51 -7.31
N LYS A 151 -8.07 1.83 -6.09
CA LYS A 151 -8.87 1.62 -4.89
C LYS A 151 -8.87 2.93 -4.12
N ILE A 152 -10.05 3.40 -3.76
CA ILE A 152 -10.20 4.55 -2.87
C ILE A 152 -10.18 4.00 -1.44
N ASP A 153 -9.21 4.41 -0.65
CA ASP A 153 -9.12 4.08 0.76
C ASP A 153 -9.71 5.25 1.57
N SER A 154 -10.55 4.92 2.55
CA SER A 154 -11.05 5.85 3.58
C SER A 154 -11.54 7.22 3.06
N PRO A 155 -12.53 7.28 2.15
CA PRO A 155 -12.99 8.56 1.62
C PRO A 155 -13.57 9.45 2.72
N ILE A 156 -13.33 10.75 2.62
CA ILE A 156 -13.77 11.75 3.60
C ILE A 156 -14.79 12.67 2.93
N LEU A 157 -16.01 12.67 3.44
CA LEU A 157 -17.09 13.54 2.98
C LEU A 157 -17.02 14.90 3.69
N ASP A 158 -16.95 15.96 2.89
CA ASP A 158 -16.96 17.34 3.36
C ASP A 158 -18.40 17.89 3.43
N GLN A 159 -18.58 19.02 4.12
CA GLN A 159 -19.89 19.63 4.38
C GLN A 159 -20.60 20.12 3.11
N ASP A 160 -19.85 20.43 2.05
CA ASP A 160 -20.37 20.85 0.75
C ASP A 160 -20.74 19.67 -0.17
N GLY A 161 -20.55 18.43 0.30
CA GLY A 161 -20.80 17.21 -0.49
C GLY A 161 -19.65 16.83 -1.42
N SER A 162 -18.49 17.49 -1.32
CA SER A 162 -17.26 17.04 -1.96
C SER A 162 -16.65 15.85 -1.21
N LEU A 163 -15.80 15.09 -1.91
CA LEU A 163 -15.01 14.02 -1.32
C LEU A 163 -13.53 14.32 -1.39
N VAL A 164 -12.81 14.04 -0.30
CA VAL A 164 -11.36 13.85 -0.34
C VAL A 164 -11.08 12.35 -0.40
N ILE A 165 -10.32 11.93 -1.39
CA ILE A 165 -10.03 10.53 -1.71
C ILE A 165 -8.53 10.33 -1.96
N HIS A 166 -8.05 9.12 -1.68
CA HIS A 166 -6.74 8.67 -2.12
C HIS A 166 -6.71 7.13 -2.10
N PRO A 167 -5.88 6.49 -2.92
CA PRO A 167 -5.38 5.16 -2.66
C PRO A 167 -4.38 5.19 -1.51
N ASN A 168 -4.21 4.08 -0.81
CA ASN A 168 -3.17 3.97 0.20
C ASN A 168 -1.77 4.14 -0.42
N GLY A 169 -1.05 5.19 -0.03
CA GLY A 169 0.29 5.50 -0.53
C GLY A 169 0.30 6.22 -1.88
N SER A 170 -0.50 7.27 -2.03
CA SER A 170 -0.62 8.06 -3.26
C SER A 170 -1.01 9.52 -2.97
N ALA A 171 -1.09 10.34 -4.02
CA ALA A 171 -1.59 11.71 -3.96
C ALA A 171 -3.01 11.78 -3.38
N LEU A 172 -3.30 12.88 -2.70
CA LEU A 172 -4.61 13.21 -2.15
C LEU A 172 -5.40 14.02 -3.18
N VAL A 173 -6.67 13.69 -3.39
CA VAL A 173 -7.51 14.31 -4.41
C VAL A 173 -8.82 14.77 -3.80
N LYS A 174 -9.24 16.00 -4.10
CA LYS A 174 -10.60 16.46 -3.80
C LYS A 174 -11.42 16.51 -5.08
N ILE A 175 -12.60 15.92 -5.03
CA ILE A 175 -13.61 15.96 -6.10
C ILE A 175 -14.91 16.56 -5.59
N ASP A 176 -15.62 17.32 -6.43
CA ASP A 176 -16.94 17.84 -6.08
C ASP A 176 -18.04 16.76 -6.22
N SER A 177 -19.29 17.13 -5.93
CA SER A 177 -20.46 16.24 -6.06
C SER A 177 -20.81 15.84 -7.51
N CYS A 178 -20.04 16.32 -8.49
CA CYS A 178 -20.21 16.04 -9.91
C CYS A 178 -18.98 15.35 -10.49
N ASP A 179 -18.13 14.76 -9.64
CA ASP A 179 -16.88 14.08 -9.99
C ASP A 179 -15.79 14.98 -10.59
N ASN A 180 -15.95 16.31 -10.54
CA ASN A 180 -14.91 17.21 -11.03
C ASN A 180 -13.77 17.33 -10.02
N ILE A 181 -12.53 17.23 -10.49
CA ILE A 181 -11.34 17.48 -9.68
C ILE A 181 -11.30 18.95 -9.25
N VAL A 182 -11.36 19.17 -7.93
CA VAL A 182 -11.20 20.49 -7.30
C VAL A 182 -9.72 20.81 -7.12
N TRP A 183 -8.97 19.87 -6.54
CA TRP A 183 -7.52 19.95 -6.39
C TRP A 183 -6.88 18.57 -6.28
N ILE A 184 -5.58 18.51 -6.54
CA ILE A 184 -4.72 17.34 -6.32
C ILE A 184 -3.52 17.84 -5.51
N ASN A 185 -3.18 17.11 -4.46
CA ASN A 185 -1.94 17.26 -3.72
C ASN A 185 -1.10 16.00 -3.92
N ASP A 186 -0.06 16.13 -4.74
CA ASP A 186 0.95 15.11 -4.99
C ASP A 186 2.29 15.50 -4.35
N GLU A 187 2.27 16.26 -3.25
CA GLU A 187 3.46 16.69 -2.51
C GLU A 187 4.12 15.54 -1.76
N ASP A 188 3.36 14.55 -1.30
CA ASP A 188 3.85 13.33 -0.64
C ASP A 188 2.84 12.19 -0.86
N HIS A 189 3.20 10.97 -0.45
CA HIS A 189 2.25 9.86 -0.39
C HIS A 189 1.38 9.93 0.87
N PHE A 190 0.07 10.01 0.70
CA PHE A 190 -0.91 9.96 1.78
C PHE A 190 -1.42 8.54 1.97
N HIS A 191 -1.69 8.15 3.23
CA HIS A 191 -1.97 6.77 3.56
C HIS A 191 -2.93 6.60 4.74
N HIS A 192 -3.56 5.42 4.78
CA HIS A 192 -4.55 4.94 5.74
C HIS A 192 -5.77 5.85 5.96
N MET A 193 -5.90 6.47 7.13
CA MET A 193 -7.11 7.17 7.56
C MET A 193 -6.77 8.57 8.06
N GLY A 194 -7.56 9.55 7.61
CA GLY A 194 -7.50 10.92 8.08
C GLY A 194 -8.89 11.43 8.48
N GLN A 195 -8.91 12.54 9.20
CA GLN A 195 -10.13 13.12 9.74
C GLN A 195 -10.07 14.65 9.68
N LEU A 196 -11.22 15.27 9.35
CA LEU A 196 -11.38 16.73 9.44
C LEU A 196 -11.46 17.16 10.91
N ASP A 197 -10.76 18.24 11.25
CA ASP A 197 -10.94 18.94 12.52
C ASP A 197 -12.16 19.88 12.47
N ASN A 198 -12.47 20.52 13.60
CA ASN A 198 -13.62 21.42 13.71
C ASN A 198 -13.51 22.69 12.86
N GLU A 199 -12.33 22.98 12.30
CA GLU A 199 -12.05 24.14 11.45
C GLU A 199 -12.06 23.75 9.97
N GLY A 200 -12.27 22.47 9.64
CA GLY A 200 -12.30 21.96 8.27
C GLY A 200 -10.91 21.63 7.71
N TYR A 201 -9.88 21.58 8.54
CA TYR A 201 -8.58 21.09 8.12
C TYR A 201 -8.51 19.57 8.21
N LEU A 202 -7.90 18.94 7.22
CA LEU A 202 -7.70 17.50 7.24
C LEU A 202 -6.39 17.16 7.95
N TRP A 203 -6.47 16.28 8.94
CA TRP A 203 -5.31 15.61 9.51
C TRP A 203 -5.21 14.20 8.95
N ILE A 204 -4.09 13.86 8.34
CA ILE A 204 -3.89 12.59 7.64
C ILE A 204 -2.43 12.14 7.71
N PRO A 205 -2.16 10.82 7.81
CA PRO A 205 -0.82 10.28 7.65
C PRO A 205 -0.26 10.54 6.24
N SER A 206 1.00 10.92 6.17
CA SER A 206 1.77 10.91 4.92
C SER A 206 3.16 10.32 5.11
N SER A 207 3.82 9.94 4.03
CA SER A 207 5.23 9.54 4.04
C SER A 207 6.06 10.60 3.33
N ILE A 208 6.94 11.27 4.08
CA ILE A 208 7.76 12.37 3.56
C ILE A 208 8.84 11.82 2.63
N PHE A 209 8.99 12.42 1.44
CA PHE A 209 10.17 12.21 0.60
C PHE A 209 10.61 13.48 -0.15
N PRO A 210 11.92 13.82 -0.19
CA PRO A 210 13.06 13.18 0.47
C PRO A 210 12.94 13.12 2.00
N TYR A 211 13.47 12.06 2.61
CA TYR A 211 13.33 11.82 4.06
C TYR A 211 13.81 13.02 4.88
N SER A 212 13.05 13.37 5.91
CA SER A 212 13.39 14.45 6.86
C SER A 212 14.43 14.03 7.90
N ILE A 213 14.65 12.73 8.04
CA ILE A 213 15.60 12.11 8.97
C ILE A 213 17.01 12.05 8.34
N ASP A 214 18.06 12.17 9.15
CA ASP A 214 19.46 12.13 8.69
C ASP A 214 19.73 10.87 7.82
N GLU A 215 20.26 11.08 6.61
CA GLU A 215 20.57 10.01 5.65
C GLU A 215 21.54 8.96 6.21
N LYS A 216 22.34 9.28 7.23
CA LYS A 216 23.20 8.32 7.92
C LYS A 216 22.41 7.29 8.73
N MET A 217 21.19 7.62 9.14
CA MET A 217 20.31 6.74 9.91
C MET A 217 19.43 5.88 9.01
N VAL A 218 18.85 6.47 7.96
CA VAL A 218 17.80 5.83 7.15
C VAL A 218 18.14 5.67 5.67
N GLY A 219 19.29 6.19 5.23
CA GLY A 219 19.65 6.26 3.82
C GLY A 219 18.93 7.38 3.08
N LYS A 220 19.04 7.38 1.75
CA LYS A 220 18.45 8.41 0.87
C LYS A 220 17.65 7.86 -0.30
N LYS A 221 17.66 6.54 -0.46
CA LYS A 221 17.04 5.88 -1.60
C LYS A 221 15.56 5.68 -1.29
N TYR A 222 14.71 6.17 -2.18
CA TYR A 222 13.27 5.99 -2.08
C TYR A 222 12.90 4.50 -1.92
N GLY A 223 11.97 4.24 -1.01
CA GLY A 223 11.48 2.91 -0.67
C GLY A 223 12.34 2.12 0.33
N ASP A 224 13.51 2.64 0.74
CA ASP A 224 14.30 1.99 1.80
C ASP A 224 13.77 2.34 3.21
N PHE A 225 13.07 3.47 3.34
CA PHE A 225 12.48 3.97 4.58
C PHE A 225 11.08 4.60 4.33
N MET A 226 10.21 4.55 5.33
CA MET A 226 8.90 5.21 5.39
C MET A 226 8.95 6.28 6.50
N ASP A 227 9.14 7.53 6.09
CA ASP A 227 9.17 8.67 7.00
C ASP A 227 7.76 9.16 7.29
N ASP A 228 7.04 8.40 8.12
CA ASP A 228 5.65 8.68 8.45
C ASP A 228 5.50 10.00 9.23
N ALA A 229 4.53 10.80 8.82
CA ALA A 229 4.31 12.14 9.31
C ALA A 229 2.86 12.41 9.68
N ILE A 230 2.71 13.29 10.68
CA ILE A 230 1.46 13.94 11.02
C ILE A 230 1.32 15.13 10.08
N THR A 231 0.34 15.07 9.16
CA THR A 231 0.19 16.10 8.13
C THR A 231 -1.17 16.77 8.23
N LYS A 232 -1.18 18.11 8.14
CA LYS A 232 -2.36 18.96 8.15
C LYS A 232 -2.53 19.61 6.78
N ILE A 233 -3.70 19.42 6.16
CA ILE A 233 -4.06 19.92 4.83
C ILE A 233 -5.13 21.01 4.94
N SER A 234 -4.95 22.10 4.18
CA SER A 234 -5.94 23.18 4.05
C SER A 234 -7.13 22.82 3.16
N SER A 235 -8.19 23.62 3.20
CA SER A 235 -9.36 23.49 2.31
C SER A 235 -8.99 23.53 0.82
N GLU A 236 -7.90 24.20 0.48
CA GLU A 236 -7.35 24.35 -0.88
C GLU A 236 -6.40 23.20 -1.26
N GLY A 237 -6.20 22.22 -0.37
CA GLY A 237 -5.36 21.06 -0.64
C GLY A 237 -3.87 21.29 -0.34
N ASN A 238 -3.48 22.35 0.36
CA ASN A 238 -2.06 22.61 0.66
C ASN A 238 -1.64 21.98 1.98
N ILE A 239 -0.41 21.46 2.07
CA ILE A 239 0.21 21.10 3.35
C ILE A 239 0.52 22.39 4.11
N ILE A 240 -0.09 22.57 5.29
CA ILE A 240 0.13 23.74 6.16
C ILE A 240 0.88 23.39 7.45
N PHE A 241 0.96 22.10 7.77
CA PHE A 241 1.81 21.56 8.82
C PHE A 241 2.18 20.12 8.45
N GLN A 242 3.43 19.74 8.70
CA GLN A 242 3.90 18.38 8.53
C GLN A 242 5.05 18.12 9.51
N LYS A 243 4.98 17.01 10.25
CA LYS A 243 6.02 16.62 11.20
C LYS A 243 6.22 15.11 11.16
N SER A 244 7.44 14.67 10.84
CA SER A 244 7.86 13.28 10.97
C SER A 244 7.65 12.81 12.41
N VAL A 245 6.97 11.67 12.55
CA VAL A 245 6.75 11.02 13.84
C VAL A 245 8.08 10.54 14.40
N LEU A 246 8.94 9.94 13.58
CA LEU A 246 10.26 9.50 14.04
C LEU A 246 11.08 10.67 14.58
N GLN A 247 11.03 11.83 13.92
CA GLN A 247 11.71 13.03 14.42
C GLN A 247 11.20 13.45 15.81
N ILE A 248 9.91 13.30 16.13
CA ILE A 248 9.39 13.58 17.48
C ILE A 248 10.08 12.67 18.52
N PHE A 249 10.26 11.38 18.21
CA PHE A 249 10.95 10.47 19.13
C PHE A 249 12.45 10.80 19.26
N LEU A 250 13.12 11.17 18.15
CA LEU A 250 14.51 11.62 18.18
C LEU A 250 14.68 12.88 19.06
N ASP A 251 13.78 13.87 18.89
CA ASP A 251 13.78 15.11 19.66
C ASP A 251 13.60 14.86 21.17
N ASN A 252 13.07 13.68 21.55
CA ASN A 252 12.82 13.27 22.93
C ASN A 252 13.79 12.19 23.46
N ASN A 253 14.89 11.92 22.77
CA ASN A 253 15.90 10.89 23.13
C ASN A 253 15.30 9.47 23.25
N LEU A 254 14.37 9.13 22.36
CA LEU A 254 13.69 7.83 22.30
C LEU A 254 14.09 7.01 21.06
N GLU A 255 15.18 7.38 20.40
CA GLU A 255 15.70 6.73 19.18
C GLU A 255 15.96 5.23 19.37
N SER A 256 16.30 4.81 20.59
CA SER A 256 16.56 3.41 20.91
C SER A 256 15.33 2.52 20.68
N LEU A 257 14.11 3.05 20.69
CA LEU A 257 12.90 2.28 20.41
C LEU A 257 12.86 1.74 18.98
N PHE A 258 13.54 2.42 18.04
CA PHE A 258 13.50 2.08 16.61
C PHE A 258 14.82 1.51 16.10
N PHE A 259 15.95 2.00 16.63
CA PHE A 259 17.28 1.65 16.10
C PHE A 259 18.04 0.59 16.91
N SER A 260 17.46 0.04 17.99
CA SER A 260 18.13 -1.01 18.78
C SER A 260 18.04 -2.42 18.17
N ASN A 261 17.24 -2.60 17.11
CA ASN A 261 17.09 -3.88 16.44
C ASN A 261 18.30 -4.19 15.56
N ARG A 262 18.74 -5.46 15.55
CA ARG A 262 19.85 -5.93 14.70
C ARG A 262 19.55 -5.85 13.21
N ILE A 263 18.26 -5.81 12.85
CA ILE A 263 17.77 -5.69 11.49
C ILE A 263 17.07 -4.35 11.38
N PHE A 264 17.51 -3.53 10.43
CA PHE A 264 16.86 -2.26 10.12
C PHE A 264 15.44 -2.51 9.61
N ASN A 265 14.46 -1.87 10.24
CA ASN A 265 13.09 -1.85 9.76
C ASN A 265 12.86 -0.55 8.98
N GLY A 266 12.56 -0.67 7.68
CA GLY A 266 12.27 0.49 6.84
C GLY A 266 10.95 1.16 7.17
N ASP A 267 10.05 0.51 7.90
CA ASP A 267 8.76 1.07 8.32
C ASP A 267 8.58 0.87 9.84
N PRO A 268 9.27 1.68 10.66
CA PRO A 268 9.34 1.45 12.10
C PRO A 268 8.20 2.09 12.89
N ILE A 269 7.39 2.96 12.25
CA ILE A 269 6.32 3.73 12.89
C ILE A 269 4.94 3.19 12.48
N HIS A 270 4.72 3.02 11.16
CA HIS A 270 3.46 2.60 10.57
C HIS A 270 2.23 3.33 11.16
N LEU A 271 2.16 4.64 10.94
CA LEU A 271 1.08 5.51 11.42
C LEU A 271 -0.21 5.24 10.63
N ASN A 272 -1.23 4.70 11.28
CA ASN A 272 -2.47 4.27 10.63
C ASN A 272 -3.60 5.30 10.68
N ASP A 273 -3.66 6.11 11.74
CA ASP A 273 -4.81 6.99 11.96
C ASP A 273 -4.40 8.22 12.77
N ILE A 274 -5.04 9.34 12.44
CA ILE A 274 -4.90 10.62 13.14
C ILE A 274 -6.29 11.16 13.42
N GLN A 275 -6.63 11.24 14.71
CA GLN A 275 -7.92 11.77 15.14
C GLN A 275 -7.72 13.10 15.90
N PRO A 276 -8.21 14.23 15.35
CA PRO A 276 -8.17 15.50 16.05
C PRO A 276 -9.15 15.51 17.23
N VAL A 277 -8.68 16.01 18.37
CA VAL A 277 -9.44 16.07 19.62
C VAL A 277 -10.32 17.32 19.63
N SER A 278 -11.63 17.11 19.69
CA SER A 278 -12.63 18.19 19.61
C SER A 278 -13.04 18.79 20.96
N SER A 279 -12.61 18.19 22.08
CA SER A 279 -13.02 18.60 23.42
C SER A 279 -11.94 18.39 24.48
N ASP A 280 -12.02 19.17 25.56
CA ASP A 280 -11.14 19.03 26.71
C ASP A 280 -11.50 17.82 27.58
N SER A 281 -10.50 17.22 28.22
CA SER A 281 -10.68 16.27 29.31
C SER A 281 -9.63 16.46 30.42
N LYS A 282 -9.56 15.49 31.35
CA LYS A 282 -8.47 15.41 32.34
C LYS A 282 -7.12 15.05 31.70
N PHE A 283 -7.12 14.35 30.56
CA PHE A 283 -5.92 13.75 29.96
C PHE A 283 -5.48 14.42 28.66
N TRP A 284 -6.35 15.24 28.04
CA TRP A 284 -6.08 15.91 26.77
C TRP A 284 -6.82 17.24 26.69
N LYS A 285 -6.43 18.06 25.71
CA LYS A 285 -7.02 19.35 25.37
C LYS A 285 -7.58 19.33 23.96
N LYS A 286 -8.60 20.16 23.72
CA LYS A 286 -9.06 20.46 22.37
C LYS A 286 -7.87 20.97 21.55
N GLY A 287 -7.67 20.38 20.38
CA GLY A 287 -6.52 20.65 19.51
C GLY A 287 -5.37 19.65 19.64
N ASP A 288 -5.39 18.76 20.64
CA ASP A 288 -4.51 17.59 20.65
C ASP A 288 -4.88 16.62 19.54
N LEU A 289 -3.98 15.66 19.25
CA LEU A 289 -4.19 14.60 18.27
C LEU A 289 -4.04 13.24 18.94
N PHE A 290 -4.93 12.30 18.63
CA PHE A 290 -4.71 10.88 18.90
C PHE A 290 -4.11 10.21 17.67
N LEU A 291 -3.09 9.39 17.92
CA LEU A 291 -2.31 8.72 16.87
C LEU A 291 -2.37 7.21 17.09
N SER A 292 -2.61 6.45 16.02
CA SER A 292 -2.53 4.99 16.04
C SER A 292 -1.27 4.52 15.31
N LEU A 293 -0.30 4.01 16.07
CA LEU A 293 0.95 3.41 15.56
C LEU A 293 0.87 1.89 15.64
N ARG A 294 1.45 1.14 14.68
CA ARG A 294 1.35 -0.34 14.62
C ARG A 294 2.66 -1.07 14.90
#